data_AF-A0A174BGG0-F1
#
_entry.id   AF-A0A174BGG0-F1
#
_cell.length_a   1.000
_cell.length_b   1.000
_cell.length_c   1.000
_cell.angle_alpha   90.00
_cell.angle_beta   90.00
_cell.angle_gamma   90.00
#
_symmetry.space_group_name_H-M   'P 1'
#
loop_
_entity.id
_entity.type
_entity.pdbx_description
1 polymer ?
#
loop_
_entity_poly.entity_id
_entity_poly.type
_entity_poly.pdbx_seq_one_letter_code
_entity_poly.pdbx_strand_id
1 'polypeptide(L)'
;MRKKQLPKRIEILRKAFENKWSLEAVNKELEDNLCERLYARNIYEAGLIYAFCLGFDYENWKQLYTAYEEERKDARDYIQSPEKNIIATYKKEQKDTKECIQSLEQNMVTTYEKKRVPSYSGIWSGKITLKQIYEYIMYNSKENFQTGTVTEELEEKLWKEQENTLPDKTSIGFLDKKKNFIAFMNENQKQFSEVREKARYYFCKYLYFYIEERCENYYDKCRTEETEEKIYGESLFLEYCIQAEKNALNQLTMLKLLTPLKNEAKKAKVSLSLEQRKEYLRNAALSFRGIFNEFNYFYFGFVSLGWVEMLFEFYGPLKDWSEEEKIRIACSLGYCKKNPSDEEKEKAFLQLERLSKKQENTEKQLDEKYAIGMERAGYQSGRSGETYFRDFITGRRDINRDTLLAFLVFVQAETKLDLKDKLTIARINRILYNCGFAQLRPDREFDEFIRKYLTGEAKEEVLYEAAERAALKSEDFYLYKLYQQAKSCQKELEGKLI
;
A
#
# COMPACT_ATOMS: atom_id res chain seq x y z
N MET A 1 -36.46 -12.29 3.57
CA MET A 1 -35.21 -11.82 2.91
C MET A 1 -34.84 -10.46 3.49
N ARG A 2 -33.74 -10.35 4.25
CA ARG A 2 -33.26 -9.03 4.71
C ARG A 2 -32.76 -8.24 3.49
N LYS A 3 -33.34 -7.08 3.19
CA LYS A 3 -32.81 -6.17 2.16
C LYS A 3 -31.36 -5.87 2.52
N LYS A 4 -30.40 -6.18 1.64
CA LYS A 4 -28.99 -5.79 1.83
C LYS A 4 -28.98 -4.26 1.98
N GLN A 5 -28.61 -3.78 3.16
CA GLN A 5 -28.45 -2.36 3.41
C GLN A 5 -27.32 -1.84 2.51
N LEU A 6 -27.56 -0.71 1.83
CA LEU A 6 -26.56 -0.12 0.95
C LEU A 6 -25.41 0.43 1.81
N PRO A 7 -24.16 0.36 1.34
CA PRO A 7 -23.05 1.01 2.03
C PRO A 7 -23.34 2.51 2.20
N LYS A 8 -23.06 3.05 3.40
CA LYS A 8 -23.39 4.44 3.77
C LYS A 8 -22.92 5.48 2.75
N ARG A 9 -21.70 5.32 2.20
CA ARG A 9 -21.17 6.16 1.10
C ARG A 9 -22.11 6.20 -0.11
N ILE A 10 -22.65 5.05 -0.51
CA ILE A 10 -23.55 4.94 -1.67
C ILE A 10 -24.90 5.59 -1.36
N GLU A 11 -25.40 5.47 -0.13
CA GLU A 11 -26.62 6.16 0.30
C GLU A 11 -26.46 7.69 0.22
N ILE A 12 -25.31 8.21 0.65
CA ILE A 12 -24.99 9.64 0.59
C ILE A 12 -24.91 10.11 -0.86
N LEU A 13 -24.17 9.39 -1.72
CA LEU A 13 -24.07 9.75 -3.14
C LEU A 13 -25.43 9.71 -3.86
N ARG A 14 -26.29 8.76 -3.50
CA ARG A 14 -27.66 8.70 -4.04
C ARG A 14 -28.48 9.91 -3.61
N LYS A 15 -28.49 10.23 -2.31
CA LYS A 15 -29.16 11.40 -1.76
C LYS A 15 -28.63 12.71 -2.37
N ALA A 16 -27.33 12.77 -2.65
CA ALA A 16 -26.70 13.91 -3.28
C ALA A 16 -27.28 14.19 -4.68
N PHE A 17 -27.44 13.16 -5.51
CA PHE A 17 -28.10 13.30 -6.80
C PHE A 17 -29.59 13.64 -6.68
N GLU A 18 -30.31 12.98 -5.77
CA GLU A 18 -31.75 13.23 -5.52
C GLU A 18 -32.02 14.69 -5.10
N ASN A 19 -31.14 15.24 -4.26
CA ASN A 19 -31.29 16.58 -3.68
C ASN A 19 -30.42 17.65 -4.35
N LYS A 20 -29.73 17.33 -5.45
CA LYS A 20 -28.85 18.23 -6.21
C LYS A 20 -27.82 18.96 -5.34
N TRP A 21 -27.14 18.21 -4.47
CA TRP A 21 -26.09 18.76 -3.63
C TRP A 21 -24.88 19.23 -4.45
N SER A 22 -24.24 20.31 -4.00
CA SER A 22 -22.92 20.72 -4.53
C SER A 22 -21.83 19.75 -4.07
N LEU A 23 -20.68 19.75 -4.76
CA LEU A 23 -19.55 18.91 -4.37
C LEU A 23 -19.11 19.15 -2.92
N GLU A 24 -19.12 20.40 -2.44
CA GLU A 24 -18.78 20.74 -1.06
C GLU A 24 -19.77 20.11 -0.08
N ALA A 25 -21.08 20.18 -0.37
CA ALA A 25 -22.11 19.56 0.46
C ALA A 25 -22.00 18.02 0.47
N VAL A 26 -21.68 17.42 -0.68
CA VAL A 26 -21.41 15.97 -0.78
C VAL A 26 -20.20 15.58 0.05
N ASN A 27 -19.08 16.27 -0.12
CA ASN A 27 -17.85 15.99 0.62
C ASN A 27 -18.04 16.19 2.12
N LYS A 28 -18.75 17.24 2.53
CA LYS A 28 -19.10 17.47 3.94
C LYS A 28 -19.95 16.34 4.50
N GLU A 29 -21.00 15.90 3.83
CA GLU A 29 -21.82 14.78 4.33
C GLU A 29 -21.04 13.47 4.35
N LEU A 30 -20.20 13.20 3.35
CA LEU A 30 -19.30 12.04 3.34
C LEU A 30 -18.40 12.07 4.56
N GLU A 31 -17.77 13.21 4.82
CA GLU A 31 -16.92 13.40 5.99
C GLU A 31 -17.73 13.26 7.28
N ASP A 32 -18.87 13.93 7.46
CA ASP A 32 -19.70 13.83 8.68
C ASP A 32 -20.14 12.39 8.98
N ASN A 33 -20.15 11.50 7.98
CA ASN A 33 -20.48 10.08 8.13
C ASN A 33 -19.26 9.13 7.97
N LEU A 34 -18.05 9.62 8.29
CA LEU A 34 -16.80 8.83 8.29
C LEU A 34 -16.47 8.15 6.95
N CYS A 35 -17.02 8.65 5.85
CA CYS A 35 -16.69 8.22 4.50
C CYS A 35 -15.55 9.11 3.95
N GLU A 36 -14.69 8.54 3.10
CA GLU A 36 -13.70 9.35 2.40
C GLU A 36 -14.42 10.39 1.53
N ARG A 37 -13.92 11.62 1.43
CA ARG A 37 -14.45 12.57 0.44
C ARG A 37 -14.31 12.02 -0.98
N LEU A 38 -15.02 12.61 -1.92
CA LEU A 38 -14.72 12.40 -3.33
C LEU A 38 -13.34 12.98 -3.61
N TYR A 39 -12.51 12.17 -4.23
CA TYR A 39 -11.21 12.57 -4.68
C TYR A 39 -11.03 11.96 -6.06
N ALA A 40 -10.45 12.70 -6.97
CA ALA A 40 -10.25 12.22 -8.32
C ALA A 40 -9.11 11.15 -8.25
N ARG A 41 -9.45 9.90 -7.87
CA ARG A 41 -8.51 8.77 -7.69
C ARG A 41 -8.69 7.71 -8.76
N ASN A 42 -9.87 7.69 -9.36
CA ASN A 42 -10.24 6.83 -10.45
C ASN A 42 -11.25 7.56 -11.33
N ILE A 43 -11.48 7.01 -12.51
CA ILE A 43 -12.39 7.54 -13.53
C ILE A 43 -13.82 7.69 -12.96
N TYR A 44 -14.24 6.78 -12.07
CA TYR A 44 -15.58 6.84 -11.47
C TYR A 44 -15.75 8.04 -10.53
N GLU A 45 -14.85 8.24 -9.56
CA GLU A 45 -14.89 9.38 -8.64
C GLU A 45 -14.67 10.71 -9.36
N ALA A 46 -13.82 10.74 -10.38
CA ALA A 46 -13.63 11.92 -11.23
C ALA A 46 -14.93 12.32 -11.94
N GLY A 47 -15.65 11.34 -12.48
CA GLY A 47 -16.96 11.57 -13.09
C GLY A 47 -17.98 12.08 -12.09
N LEU A 48 -17.97 11.58 -10.85
CA LEU A 48 -18.83 12.07 -9.78
C LEU A 48 -18.49 13.51 -9.38
N ILE A 49 -17.21 13.86 -9.25
CA ILE A 49 -16.74 15.23 -8.99
C ILE A 49 -17.27 16.17 -10.08
N TYR A 50 -17.08 15.80 -11.35
CA TYR A 50 -17.59 16.59 -12.48
C TYR A 50 -19.11 16.79 -12.40
N ALA A 51 -19.87 15.73 -12.09
CA ALA A 51 -21.31 15.80 -11.98
C ALA A 51 -21.76 16.73 -10.85
N PHE A 52 -21.19 16.60 -9.65
CA PHE A 52 -21.58 17.42 -8.50
C PHE A 52 -21.10 18.86 -8.60
N CYS A 53 -19.91 19.10 -9.17
CA CYS A 53 -19.48 20.46 -9.52
C CYS A 53 -20.49 21.09 -10.46
N LEU A 54 -20.88 20.43 -11.55
CA LEU A 54 -21.73 21.03 -12.58
C LEU A 54 -23.24 21.00 -12.26
N GLY A 55 -23.65 20.27 -11.22
CA GLY A 55 -25.05 20.10 -10.81
C GLY A 55 -25.83 19.15 -11.73
N PHE A 56 -25.17 18.14 -12.28
CA PHE A 56 -25.81 17.13 -13.12
C PHE A 56 -26.61 16.14 -12.27
N ASP A 57 -27.78 15.74 -12.78
CA ASP A 57 -28.51 14.62 -12.21
C ASP A 57 -27.86 13.28 -12.58
N TYR A 58 -28.34 12.22 -11.92
CA TYR A 58 -27.79 10.87 -12.08
C TYR A 58 -27.88 10.36 -13.52
N GLU A 59 -28.98 10.61 -14.24
CA GLU A 59 -29.15 10.09 -15.60
C GLU A 59 -28.23 10.80 -16.60
N ASN A 60 -28.07 12.12 -16.48
CA ASN A 60 -27.12 12.87 -17.29
C ASN A 60 -25.67 12.42 -17.03
N TRP A 61 -25.28 12.28 -15.75
CA TRP A 61 -23.95 11.76 -15.42
C TRP A 61 -23.74 10.34 -15.95
N LYS A 62 -24.73 9.45 -15.78
CA LYS A 62 -24.67 8.06 -16.23
C LYS A 62 -24.54 7.96 -17.75
N GLN A 63 -25.27 8.77 -18.51
CA GLN A 63 -25.16 8.81 -19.96
C GLN A 63 -23.77 9.28 -20.42
N LEU A 64 -23.25 10.35 -19.82
CA LEU A 64 -21.90 10.86 -20.10
C LEU A 64 -20.80 9.86 -19.73
N TYR A 65 -20.93 9.24 -18.56
CA TYR A 65 -20.00 8.22 -18.08
C TYR A 65 -20.01 6.97 -18.96
N THR A 66 -21.19 6.52 -19.39
CA THR A 66 -21.35 5.37 -20.30
C THR A 66 -20.74 5.69 -21.67
N ALA A 67 -21.05 6.86 -22.24
CA ALA A 67 -20.50 7.28 -23.52
C ALA A 67 -18.97 7.43 -23.50
N TYR A 68 -18.40 7.90 -22.38
CA TYR A 68 -16.95 7.93 -22.18
C TYR A 68 -16.34 6.52 -22.13
N GLU A 69 -16.96 5.58 -21.40
CA GLU A 69 -16.46 4.20 -21.35
C GLU A 69 -16.59 3.47 -22.69
N GLU A 70 -17.64 3.74 -23.48
CA GLU A 70 -17.82 3.24 -24.85
C GLU A 70 -16.74 3.77 -25.81
N GLU A 71 -16.56 5.09 -25.87
CA GLU A 71 -15.54 5.71 -26.72
C GLU A 71 -14.11 5.25 -26.35
N ARG A 72 -13.89 5.02 -25.05
CA ARG A 72 -12.63 4.47 -24.55
C ARG A 72 -12.47 2.99 -24.94
N LYS A 73 -13.53 2.19 -25.06
CA LYS A 73 -13.48 0.83 -25.59
C LYS A 73 -13.19 0.83 -27.10
N ASP A 74 -13.90 1.67 -27.87
CA ASP A 74 -13.72 1.77 -29.33
C ASP A 74 -12.30 2.20 -29.71
N ALA A 75 -11.73 3.18 -29.00
CA ALA A 75 -10.35 3.60 -29.19
C ALA A 75 -9.34 2.46 -28.94
N ARG A 76 -9.67 1.49 -28.09
CA ARG A 76 -8.80 0.33 -27.78
C ARG A 76 -8.93 -0.76 -28.83
N ASP A 77 -10.14 -1.05 -29.29
CA ASP A 77 -10.36 -1.97 -30.40
C ASP A 77 -9.70 -1.45 -31.69
N TYR A 78 -9.70 -0.13 -31.88
CA TYR A 78 -8.96 0.53 -32.96
C TYR A 78 -7.43 0.48 -32.79
N ILE A 79 -6.89 0.40 -31.57
CA ILE A 79 -5.44 0.25 -31.32
C ILE A 79 -4.99 -1.22 -31.45
N GLN A 80 -5.83 -2.18 -31.06
CA GLN A 80 -5.55 -3.61 -31.23
C GLN A 80 -5.71 -4.11 -32.69
N SER A 81 -6.51 -3.42 -33.51
CA SER A 81 -6.76 -3.75 -34.92
C SER A 81 -5.53 -3.63 -35.84
N PRO A 82 -4.71 -2.56 -35.77
CA PRO A 82 -3.44 -2.45 -36.48
C PRO A 82 -2.43 -3.51 -36.06
N GLU A 83 -2.32 -3.85 -34.77
CA GLU A 83 -1.39 -4.89 -34.28
C GLU A 83 -1.79 -6.28 -34.80
N LYS A 84 -3.10 -6.60 -34.80
CA LYS A 84 -3.60 -7.86 -35.37
C LYS A 84 -3.43 -7.95 -36.89
N ASN A 85 -3.64 -6.85 -37.62
CA ASN A 85 -3.42 -6.80 -39.06
C ASN A 85 -1.93 -6.83 -39.41
N ILE A 86 -1.05 -6.10 -38.71
CA ILE A 86 0.39 -6.12 -38.93
C ILE A 86 0.97 -7.51 -38.60
N ILE A 87 0.57 -8.15 -37.50
CA ILE A 87 1.00 -9.52 -37.17
C ILE A 87 0.46 -10.55 -38.18
N ALA A 88 -0.74 -10.36 -38.71
CA ALA A 88 -1.30 -11.22 -39.76
C ALA A 88 -0.59 -11.04 -41.11
N THR A 89 -0.22 -9.81 -41.48
CA THR A 89 0.57 -9.51 -42.69
C THR A 89 2.01 -10.01 -42.52
N TYR A 90 2.63 -9.85 -41.33
CA TYR A 90 3.96 -10.37 -41.01
C TYR A 90 4.03 -11.90 -41.01
N LYS A 91 2.98 -12.61 -40.57
CA LYS A 91 2.91 -14.08 -40.68
C LYS A 91 2.75 -14.55 -42.13
N LYS A 92 2.22 -13.70 -43.01
CA LYS A 92 2.04 -13.98 -44.43
C LYS A 92 3.31 -13.67 -45.25
N GLU A 93 4.12 -12.72 -44.78
CA GLU A 93 5.36 -12.27 -45.44
C GLU A 93 6.65 -12.86 -44.85
N GLN A 94 6.55 -13.77 -43.87
CA GLN A 94 7.67 -14.61 -43.40
C GLN A 94 8.11 -15.66 -44.45
N LYS A 95 8.45 -15.21 -45.65
CA LYS A 95 9.27 -16.01 -46.56
C LYS A 95 10.58 -15.37 -46.97
N ASP A 96 10.84 -14.06 -46.81
CA ASP A 96 12.17 -13.56 -47.19
C ASP A 96 12.73 -12.42 -46.31
N THR A 97 14.01 -12.64 -46.01
CA THR A 97 15.10 -11.71 -45.68
C THR A 97 15.14 -10.95 -44.33
N LYS A 98 16.04 -11.50 -43.49
CA LYS A 98 16.62 -11.03 -42.23
C LYS A 98 17.27 -9.64 -42.23
N GLU A 99 17.41 -8.98 -43.38
CA GLU A 99 18.11 -7.70 -43.50
C GLU A 99 17.19 -6.47 -43.27
N CYS A 100 15.86 -6.65 -43.35
CA CYS A 100 14.91 -5.55 -43.09
C CYS A 100 14.76 -5.25 -41.57
N ILE A 101 15.09 -6.23 -40.72
CA ILE A 101 14.89 -6.17 -39.26
C ILE A 101 15.79 -5.12 -38.59
N GLN A 102 17.06 -5.01 -39.00
CA GLN A 102 17.99 -4.03 -38.40
C GLN A 102 17.67 -2.57 -38.79
N SER A 103 17.12 -2.34 -39.98
CA SER A 103 16.69 -1.01 -40.44
C SER A 103 15.41 -0.53 -39.73
N LEU A 104 14.46 -1.45 -39.48
CA LEU A 104 13.20 -1.15 -38.80
C LEU A 104 13.36 -0.98 -37.29
N GLU A 105 14.25 -1.73 -36.64
CA GLU A 105 14.56 -1.55 -35.20
C GLU A 105 15.14 -0.14 -34.93
N GLN A 106 16.04 0.35 -35.81
CA GLN A 106 16.62 1.69 -35.67
C GLN A 106 15.59 2.82 -35.88
N ASN A 107 14.62 2.62 -36.79
CA ASN A 107 13.56 3.60 -37.09
C ASN A 107 12.37 3.55 -36.10
N MET A 108 12.11 2.39 -35.48
CA MET A 108 11.12 2.25 -34.41
C MET A 108 11.61 2.92 -33.13
N VAL A 109 12.88 2.77 -32.74
CA VAL A 109 13.40 3.43 -31.53
C VAL A 109 13.30 4.96 -31.63
N THR A 110 13.56 5.54 -32.79
CA THR A 110 13.53 7.00 -33.00
C THR A 110 12.12 7.60 -33.11
N THR A 111 11.10 6.81 -33.47
CA THR A 111 9.70 7.30 -33.60
C THR A 111 8.91 7.11 -32.30
N TYR A 112 9.21 6.07 -31.52
CA TYR A 112 8.52 5.76 -30.26
C TYR A 112 8.95 6.66 -29.07
N GLU A 113 10.06 7.39 -29.17
CA GLU A 113 10.51 8.32 -28.12
C GLU A 113 9.77 9.67 -28.10
N LYS A 114 9.01 10.04 -29.15
CA LYS A 114 8.46 11.41 -29.28
C LYS A 114 7.01 11.64 -28.83
N LYS A 115 6.25 10.64 -28.37
CA LYS A 115 4.82 10.84 -28.00
C LYS A 115 4.30 10.12 -26.75
N ARG A 116 5.15 9.66 -25.84
CA ARG A 116 4.71 9.28 -24.48
C ARG A 116 5.35 10.19 -23.45
N VAL A 117 4.53 10.84 -22.64
CA VAL A 117 4.95 11.22 -21.28
C VAL A 117 5.37 9.90 -20.61
N PRO A 118 6.61 9.73 -20.13
CA PRO A 118 7.07 8.43 -19.66
C PRO A 118 6.28 8.04 -18.41
N SER A 119 5.42 7.03 -18.50
CA SER A 119 4.94 6.38 -17.29
C SER A 119 6.12 5.60 -16.71
N TYR A 120 6.61 6.01 -15.54
CA TYR A 120 7.75 5.39 -14.83
C TYR A 120 7.52 3.91 -14.43
N SER A 121 6.36 3.32 -14.78
CA SER A 121 6.13 1.88 -14.75
C SER A 121 7.15 1.09 -15.59
N GLY A 122 7.82 1.73 -16.56
CA GLY A 122 8.89 1.14 -17.37
C GLY A 122 10.27 1.03 -16.71
N ILE A 123 10.50 1.67 -15.55
CA ILE A 123 11.84 1.71 -14.91
C ILE A 123 12.10 0.50 -14.01
N TRP A 124 11.05 -0.19 -13.59
CA TRP A 124 11.15 -1.38 -12.74
C TRP A 124 11.09 -2.64 -13.59
N SER A 125 12.07 -2.82 -14.47
CA SER A 125 12.32 -4.11 -15.13
C SER A 125 13.41 -4.88 -14.39
N GLY A 126 13.11 -6.09 -13.93
CA GLY A 126 14.07 -6.95 -13.20
C GLY A 126 14.10 -6.75 -11.67
N LYS A 127 15.30 -6.83 -11.08
CA LYS A 127 15.52 -6.70 -9.62
C LYS A 127 15.58 -5.21 -9.25
N ILE A 128 14.76 -4.81 -8.27
CA ILE A 128 14.76 -3.44 -7.73
C ILE A 128 15.94 -3.26 -6.78
N THR A 129 16.85 -2.34 -7.03
CA THR A 129 18.00 -2.03 -6.15
C THR A 129 17.73 -0.85 -5.22
N LEU A 130 18.53 -0.73 -4.16
CA LEU A 130 18.48 0.43 -3.26
C LEU A 130 18.74 1.75 -4.00
N LYS A 131 19.71 1.75 -4.93
CA LYS A 131 20.00 2.88 -5.81
C LYS A 131 18.79 3.32 -6.63
N GLN A 132 18.04 2.37 -7.20
CA GLN A 132 16.85 2.71 -7.98
C GLN A 132 15.74 3.33 -7.11
N ILE A 133 15.58 2.93 -5.85
CA ILE A 133 14.67 3.61 -4.92
C ILE A 133 15.12 5.05 -4.68
N TYR A 134 16.41 5.25 -4.40
CA TYR A 134 16.96 6.59 -4.18
C TYR A 134 16.72 7.50 -5.40
N GLU A 135 17.05 7.03 -6.60
CA GLU A 135 16.82 7.76 -7.85
C GLU A 135 15.34 8.11 -8.05
N TYR A 136 14.43 7.16 -7.77
CA TYR A 136 12.99 7.39 -7.80
C TYR A 136 12.56 8.47 -6.81
N ILE A 137 13.07 8.46 -5.58
CA ILE A 137 12.76 9.49 -4.56
C ILE A 137 13.28 10.85 -5.03
N MET A 138 14.51 10.93 -5.51
CA MET A 138 15.11 12.19 -5.95
C MET A 138 14.33 12.80 -7.11
N TYR A 139 13.88 11.99 -8.05
CA TYR A 139 13.04 12.43 -9.16
C TYR A 139 11.69 12.98 -8.69
N ASN A 140 11.04 12.30 -7.74
CA ASN A 140 9.68 12.62 -7.27
C ASN A 140 9.62 13.59 -6.07
N SER A 141 10.78 13.99 -5.53
CA SER A 141 10.90 14.95 -4.42
C SER A 141 10.72 16.41 -4.86
N LYS A 142 10.57 16.69 -6.16
CA LYS A 142 10.28 18.05 -6.65
C LYS A 142 8.94 18.53 -6.06
N GLU A 143 8.97 19.68 -5.40
CA GLU A 143 7.87 20.24 -4.59
C GLU A 143 6.59 20.59 -5.37
N ASN A 144 6.63 20.55 -6.70
CA ASN A 144 5.55 21.02 -7.57
C ASN A 144 4.35 20.06 -7.69
N PHE A 145 4.34 18.95 -6.95
CA PHE A 145 3.21 18.01 -6.93
C PHE A 145 2.64 17.93 -5.51
N GLN A 146 1.83 18.92 -5.15
CA GLN A 146 0.94 18.83 -3.99
C GLN A 146 -0.43 18.41 -4.50
N THR A 147 -0.67 17.11 -4.56
CA THR A 147 -1.85 16.51 -5.20
C THR A 147 -3.20 17.05 -4.71
N GLY A 148 -3.32 17.46 -3.44
CA GLY A 148 -4.52 18.16 -2.96
C GLY A 148 -4.86 19.41 -3.79
N THR A 149 -3.85 20.13 -4.27
CA THR A 149 -4.04 21.26 -5.18
C THR A 149 -4.56 20.83 -6.55
N VAL A 150 -4.33 19.60 -7.00
CA VAL A 150 -4.84 19.13 -8.31
C VAL A 150 -6.35 18.99 -8.29
N THR A 151 -6.92 18.42 -7.22
CA THR A 151 -8.39 18.34 -7.08
C THR A 151 -8.97 19.74 -6.84
N GLU A 152 -8.33 20.58 -6.03
CA GLU A 152 -8.75 21.97 -5.82
C GLU A 152 -8.66 22.81 -7.11
N GLU A 153 -7.62 22.66 -7.93
CA GLU A 153 -7.43 23.32 -9.22
C GLU A 153 -8.46 22.84 -10.24
N LEU A 154 -8.83 21.55 -10.22
CA LEU A 154 -9.90 21.00 -11.04
C LEU A 154 -11.26 21.53 -10.60
N GLU A 155 -11.53 21.55 -9.29
CA GLU A 155 -12.72 22.15 -8.70
C GLU A 155 -12.80 23.64 -9.06
N GLU A 156 -11.71 24.39 -8.96
CA GLU A 156 -11.61 25.82 -9.30
C GLU A 156 -11.78 26.05 -10.82
N LYS A 157 -11.20 25.19 -11.68
CA LYS A 157 -11.43 25.25 -13.13
C LYS A 157 -12.90 25.01 -13.46
N LEU A 158 -13.51 23.99 -12.88
CA LEU A 158 -14.93 23.69 -13.07
C LEU A 158 -15.82 24.83 -12.54
N TRP A 159 -15.45 25.43 -11.40
CA TRP A 159 -16.14 26.59 -10.84
C TRP A 159 -16.04 27.81 -11.77
N LYS A 160 -14.85 28.12 -12.27
CA LYS A 160 -14.64 29.20 -13.27
C LYS A 160 -15.39 28.93 -14.56
N GLU A 161 -15.48 27.67 -14.99
CA GLU A 161 -16.31 27.27 -16.14
C GLU A 161 -17.80 27.51 -15.85
N GLN A 162 -18.27 27.23 -14.62
CA GLN A 162 -19.65 27.55 -14.21
C GLN A 162 -19.93 29.05 -14.18
N GLU A 163 -19.03 29.86 -13.62
CA GLU A 163 -19.21 31.32 -13.55
C GLU A 163 -19.20 31.97 -14.94
N ASN A 164 -18.36 31.46 -15.85
CA ASN A 164 -18.25 31.98 -17.22
C ASN A 164 -19.33 31.43 -18.19
N THR A 165 -20.11 30.41 -17.81
CA THR A 165 -21.24 29.89 -18.60
C THR A 165 -22.59 30.17 -17.93
N LEU A 166 -22.91 31.45 -17.82
CA LEU A 166 -24.19 31.95 -17.32
C LEU A 166 -25.25 32.24 -18.41
N PRO A 167 -25.42 31.38 -19.45
CA PRO A 167 -26.74 31.20 -20.03
C PRO A 167 -27.22 29.76 -19.85
N ASP A 168 -28.33 29.63 -19.12
CA ASP A 168 -29.29 28.52 -19.13
C ASP A 168 -28.73 27.13 -19.53
N LYS A 169 -28.31 26.33 -18.53
CA LYS A 169 -27.70 24.98 -18.63
C LYS A 169 -28.53 23.94 -19.43
N THR A 170 -29.76 24.31 -19.79
CA THR A 170 -30.71 23.56 -20.61
C THR A 170 -30.40 23.63 -22.11
N SER A 171 -29.57 24.59 -22.56
CA SER A 171 -29.35 24.89 -23.99
C SER A 171 -28.07 24.28 -24.59
N ILE A 172 -27.15 23.76 -23.78
CA ILE A 172 -25.96 23.06 -24.28
C ILE A 172 -26.36 21.64 -24.69
N GLY A 173 -26.21 21.33 -25.98
CA GLY A 173 -26.53 20.01 -26.53
C GLY A 173 -25.72 18.89 -25.87
N PHE A 174 -26.28 17.67 -25.84
CA PHE A 174 -25.61 16.50 -25.27
C PHE A 174 -24.21 16.25 -25.86
N LEU A 175 -24.01 16.56 -27.14
CA LEU A 175 -22.72 16.41 -27.83
C LEU A 175 -21.61 17.25 -27.19
N ASP A 176 -21.92 18.50 -26.84
CA ASP A 176 -20.95 19.42 -26.22
C ASP A 176 -20.68 19.04 -24.76
N LYS A 177 -21.72 18.62 -24.02
CA LYS A 177 -21.57 18.03 -22.68
C LYS A 177 -20.69 16.79 -22.70
N LYS A 178 -20.87 15.91 -23.70
CA LYS A 178 -20.06 14.70 -23.93
C LYS A 178 -18.61 15.08 -24.21
N LYS A 179 -18.36 16.03 -25.12
CA LYS A 179 -17.00 16.46 -25.49
C LYS A 179 -16.25 17.05 -24.29
N ASN A 180 -16.89 17.92 -23.52
CA ASN A 180 -16.29 18.53 -22.33
C ASN A 180 -16.00 17.49 -21.25
N PHE A 181 -16.94 16.57 -21.03
CA PHE A 181 -16.75 15.45 -20.11
C PHE A 181 -15.55 14.60 -20.52
N ILE A 182 -15.44 14.20 -21.80
CA ILE A 182 -14.30 13.41 -22.29
C ILE A 182 -12.97 14.16 -22.13
N ALA A 183 -12.94 15.46 -22.46
CA ALA A 183 -11.74 16.27 -22.29
C ALA A 183 -11.29 16.33 -20.83
N PHE A 184 -12.23 16.62 -19.92
CA PHE A 184 -12.00 16.59 -18.48
C PHE A 184 -11.48 15.23 -18.02
N MET A 185 -12.12 14.14 -18.43
CA MET A 185 -11.73 12.78 -18.03
C MET A 185 -10.33 12.41 -18.55
N ASN A 186 -9.94 12.86 -19.74
CA ASN A 186 -8.62 12.62 -20.31
C ASN A 186 -7.50 13.45 -19.65
N GLU A 187 -7.78 14.70 -19.28
CA GLU A 187 -6.86 15.53 -18.49
C GLU A 187 -6.64 14.93 -17.09
N ASN A 188 -7.74 14.58 -16.43
CA ASN A 188 -7.74 13.88 -15.15
C ASN A 188 -6.94 12.58 -15.18
N GLN A 189 -7.08 11.78 -16.24
CA GLN A 189 -6.34 10.52 -16.35
C GLN A 189 -4.82 10.73 -16.34
N LYS A 190 -4.31 11.82 -16.93
CA LYS A 190 -2.88 12.16 -16.88
C LYS A 190 -2.45 12.56 -15.47
N GLN A 191 -3.28 13.35 -14.79
CA GLN A 191 -3.03 13.78 -13.42
C GLN A 191 -3.17 12.62 -12.41
N PHE A 192 -4.04 11.63 -12.65
CA PHE A 192 -4.18 10.42 -11.80
C PHE A 192 -2.94 9.57 -11.72
N SER A 193 -2.13 9.50 -12.78
CA SER A 193 -0.82 8.86 -12.68
C SER A 193 0.02 9.54 -11.60
N GLU A 194 0.06 10.87 -11.57
CA GLU A 194 0.93 11.65 -10.70
C GLU A 194 0.45 11.64 -9.23
N VAL A 195 -0.87 11.61 -9.02
CA VAL A 195 -1.50 11.47 -7.69
C VAL A 195 -1.18 10.12 -7.03
N ARG A 196 -1.36 9.02 -7.76
CA ARG A 196 -1.10 7.67 -7.26
C ARG A 196 0.37 7.46 -6.93
N GLU A 197 1.24 8.15 -7.66
CA GLU A 197 2.66 8.16 -7.38
C GLU A 197 3.01 8.81 -6.04
N LYS A 198 2.17 9.65 -5.41
CA LYS A 198 2.53 10.27 -4.12
C LYS A 198 2.47 9.33 -2.93
N ALA A 199 1.45 8.48 -2.83
CA ALA A 199 1.41 7.46 -1.77
C ALA A 199 2.60 6.50 -1.89
N ARG A 200 2.90 6.07 -3.13
CA ARG A 200 4.08 5.28 -3.45
C ARG A 200 5.38 6.01 -3.14
N TYR A 201 5.47 7.30 -3.46
CA TYR A 201 6.60 8.15 -3.13
C TYR A 201 6.87 8.17 -1.63
N TYR A 202 5.87 8.45 -0.80
CA TYR A 202 6.06 8.46 0.66
C TYR A 202 6.42 7.08 1.19
N PHE A 203 5.77 6.02 0.68
CA PHE A 203 6.14 4.65 1.04
C PHE A 203 7.61 4.35 0.71
N CYS A 204 8.06 4.62 -0.52
CA CYS A 204 9.44 4.42 -0.95
C CYS A 204 10.42 5.33 -0.18
N LYS A 205 10.05 6.58 0.09
CA LYS A 205 10.88 7.55 0.83
C LYS A 205 11.16 7.07 2.24
N TYR A 206 10.13 6.69 2.98
CA TYR A 206 10.27 6.22 4.35
C TYR A 206 10.91 4.82 4.40
N LEU A 207 10.63 3.95 3.41
CA LEU A 207 11.37 2.69 3.26
C LEU A 207 12.87 2.94 3.03
N TYR A 208 13.22 3.93 2.23
CA TYR A 208 14.62 4.28 2.00
C TYR A 208 15.30 4.75 3.27
N PHE A 209 14.67 5.64 4.05
CA PHE A 209 15.20 6.05 5.36
C PHE A 209 15.45 4.87 6.30
N TYR A 210 14.50 3.94 6.35
CA TYR A 210 14.63 2.72 7.15
C TYR A 210 15.84 1.87 6.74
N ILE A 211 16.04 1.67 5.44
CA ILE A 211 17.16 0.88 4.91
C ILE A 211 18.48 1.64 5.07
N GLU A 212 18.48 2.95 4.80
CA GLU A 212 19.66 3.81 4.85
C GLU A 212 20.26 3.88 6.26
N GLU A 213 19.46 4.05 7.31
CA GLU A 213 19.98 4.03 8.69
C GLU A 213 20.65 2.70 9.05
N ARG A 214 20.07 1.56 8.61
CA ARG A 214 20.67 0.24 8.84
C ARG A 214 21.96 0.06 8.04
N CYS A 215 22.02 0.61 6.84
CA CYS A 215 23.26 0.68 6.05
C CYS A 215 24.31 1.54 6.75
N GLU A 216 23.95 2.72 7.28
CA GLU A 216 24.87 3.59 8.02
C GLU A 216 25.39 2.93 9.29
N ASN A 217 24.53 2.25 10.05
CA ASN A 217 24.97 1.45 11.20
C ASN A 217 25.99 0.37 10.79
N TYR A 218 25.76 -0.32 9.67
CA TYR A 218 26.73 -1.27 9.13
C TYR A 218 28.05 -0.57 8.75
N TYR A 219 28.00 0.57 8.07
CA TYR A 219 29.20 1.34 7.69
C TYR A 219 30.01 1.82 8.90
N ASP A 220 29.34 2.24 9.98
CA ASP A 220 29.99 2.62 11.23
C ASP A 220 30.75 1.43 11.85
N LYS A 221 30.18 0.22 11.80
CA LYS A 221 30.87 -1.00 12.26
C LYS A 221 32.07 -1.36 11.38
N CYS A 222 31.94 -1.26 10.06
CA CYS A 222 33.07 -1.47 9.14
C CYS A 222 34.21 -0.46 9.35
N ARG A 223 33.90 0.82 9.59
CA ARG A 223 34.92 1.85 9.89
C ARG A 223 35.69 1.53 11.17
N THR A 224 34.98 1.05 12.19
CA THR A 224 35.58 0.66 13.46
C THR A 224 36.53 -0.52 13.25
N GLU A 225 36.10 -1.56 12.55
CA GLU A 225 36.94 -2.72 12.19
C GLU A 225 38.22 -2.30 11.43
N GLU A 226 38.08 -1.53 10.35
CA GLU A 226 39.22 -1.09 9.51
C GLU A 226 40.24 -0.21 10.26
N THR A 227 39.78 0.54 11.28
CA THR A 227 40.64 1.41 12.09
C THR A 227 41.43 0.61 13.10
N GLU A 228 40.78 -0.34 13.76
CA GLU A 228 41.37 -1.13 14.85
C GLU A 228 42.33 -2.22 14.34
N GLU A 229 42.04 -2.83 13.18
CA GLU A 229 42.97 -3.73 12.48
C GLU A 229 44.32 -3.03 12.20
N LYS A 230 44.30 -1.73 11.92
CA LYS A 230 45.51 -0.94 11.63
C LYS A 230 46.31 -0.55 12.87
N ILE A 231 45.66 -0.39 14.04
CA ILE A 231 46.30 0.22 15.21
C ILE A 231 46.82 -0.83 16.20
N TYR A 232 46.03 -1.85 16.55
CA TYR A 232 46.31 -2.63 17.78
C TYR A 232 46.67 -4.10 17.55
N GLY A 233 46.18 -4.76 16.50
CA GLY A 233 46.50 -6.17 16.23
C GLY A 233 46.08 -7.18 17.34
N GLU A 234 45.41 -6.73 18.42
CA GLU A 234 44.96 -7.58 19.54
C GLU A 234 43.68 -8.35 19.20
N SER A 235 43.62 -9.64 19.54
CA SER A 235 42.61 -10.55 19.00
C SER A 235 41.20 -10.39 19.59
N LEU A 236 41.06 -9.98 20.86
CA LEU A 236 39.76 -10.00 21.56
C LEU A 236 38.84 -8.83 21.14
N PHE A 237 39.40 -7.64 20.96
CA PHE A 237 38.63 -6.45 20.53
C PHE A 237 38.27 -6.52 19.04
N LEU A 238 39.19 -7.06 18.22
CA LEU A 238 38.91 -7.33 16.81
C LEU A 238 37.76 -8.34 16.65
N GLU A 239 37.71 -9.39 17.48
CA GLU A 239 36.61 -10.35 17.48
C GLU A 239 35.25 -9.71 17.82
N TYR A 240 35.23 -8.78 18.79
CA TYR A 240 34.05 -7.97 19.09
C TYR A 240 33.62 -7.10 17.89
N CYS A 241 34.55 -6.42 17.23
CA CYS A 241 34.28 -5.60 16.05
C CYS A 241 33.71 -6.44 14.89
N ILE A 242 34.30 -7.61 14.63
CA ILE A 242 33.82 -8.58 13.64
C ILE A 242 32.38 -9.03 13.98
N GLN A 243 32.11 -9.33 15.24
CA GLN A 243 30.78 -9.75 15.66
C GLN A 243 29.76 -8.60 15.54
N ALA A 244 30.16 -7.36 15.85
CA ALA A 244 29.34 -6.18 15.67
C ALA A 244 29.01 -5.94 14.19
N GLU A 245 29.97 -6.10 13.28
CA GLU A 245 29.72 -6.03 11.83
C GLU A 245 28.74 -7.12 11.40
N LYS A 246 28.96 -8.38 11.79
CA LYS A 246 28.06 -9.51 11.47
C LYS A 246 26.64 -9.24 11.94
N ASN A 247 26.48 -8.71 13.15
CA ASN A 247 25.19 -8.36 13.71
C ASN A 247 24.50 -7.26 12.90
N ALA A 248 25.22 -6.18 12.56
CA ALA A 248 24.69 -5.10 11.72
C ALA A 248 24.31 -5.60 10.32
N LEU A 249 25.11 -6.48 9.72
CA LEU A 249 24.82 -7.08 8.42
C LEU A 249 23.60 -8.00 8.45
N ASN A 250 23.34 -8.68 9.57
CA ASN A 250 22.15 -9.51 9.75
C ASN A 250 20.87 -8.68 9.89
N GLN A 251 20.96 -7.40 10.29
CA GLN A 251 19.82 -6.47 10.31
C GLN A 251 19.42 -5.97 8.91
N LEU A 252 20.25 -6.20 7.89
CA LEU A 252 19.96 -5.82 6.50
C LEU A 252 19.11 -6.89 5.78
N THR A 253 18.11 -7.46 6.46
CA THR A 253 17.17 -8.47 5.93
C THR A 253 16.40 -7.99 4.69
N MET A 254 16.30 -6.67 4.55
CA MET A 254 15.67 -5.91 3.47
C MET A 254 16.43 -5.98 2.15
N LEU A 255 17.68 -6.42 2.16
CA LEU A 255 18.55 -6.50 0.98
C LEU A 255 18.89 -7.97 0.69
N LYS A 256 18.92 -8.32 -0.59
CA LYS A 256 19.26 -9.66 -1.08
C LYS A 256 20.74 -9.74 -1.43
N LEU A 257 21.21 -10.99 -1.50
CA LEU A 257 22.53 -11.35 -2.01
C LEU A 257 23.71 -10.79 -1.20
N LEU A 258 23.54 -10.59 0.11
CA LEU A 258 24.61 -10.09 0.98
C LEU A 258 25.71 -11.13 1.28
N THR A 259 25.67 -12.32 0.66
CA THR A 259 26.65 -13.40 0.89
C THR A 259 28.10 -12.95 0.72
N PRO A 260 28.48 -12.14 -0.28
CA PRO A 260 29.85 -11.64 -0.38
C PRO A 260 30.28 -10.82 0.84
N LEU A 261 29.43 -9.93 1.35
CA LEU A 261 29.70 -9.17 2.56
C LEU A 261 29.74 -10.07 3.81
N LYS A 262 28.87 -11.10 3.87
CA LYS A 262 28.90 -12.09 4.97
C LYS A 262 30.17 -12.93 4.97
N ASN A 263 30.72 -13.22 3.79
CA ASN A 263 31.99 -13.91 3.65
C ASN A 263 33.15 -12.97 3.97
N GLU A 264 33.05 -11.69 3.61
CA GLU A 264 34.02 -10.65 3.95
C GLU A 264 34.17 -10.53 5.47
N ALA A 265 33.06 -10.38 6.20
CA ALA A 265 33.03 -10.30 7.66
C ALA A 265 33.51 -11.58 8.38
N LYS A 266 33.84 -12.65 7.67
CA LYS A 266 34.45 -13.87 8.24
C LYS A 266 35.95 -13.94 8.03
N LYS A 267 36.52 -13.09 7.18
CA LYS A 267 37.95 -13.10 6.89
C LYS A 267 38.71 -12.46 8.04
N ALA A 268 39.92 -12.96 8.28
CA ALA A 268 40.84 -12.38 9.26
C ALA A 268 41.49 -11.07 8.78
N LYS A 269 41.36 -10.75 7.49
CA LYS A 269 41.94 -9.55 6.87
C LYS A 269 40.92 -8.93 5.92
N VAL A 270 40.70 -7.63 6.06
CA VAL A 270 39.79 -6.89 5.19
C VAL A 270 40.35 -6.81 3.77
N SER A 271 39.55 -7.23 2.79
CA SER A 271 39.86 -7.18 1.35
C SER A 271 38.97 -6.20 0.56
N LEU A 272 37.80 -5.85 1.08
CA LEU A 272 36.91 -4.83 0.53
C LEU A 272 36.95 -3.55 1.37
N SER A 273 37.26 -2.43 0.72
CA SER A 273 37.21 -1.12 1.37
C SER A 273 35.77 -0.70 1.68
N LEU A 274 35.60 0.20 2.65
CA LEU A 274 34.31 0.79 2.97
C LEU A 274 33.53 1.30 1.75
N GLU A 275 34.18 1.98 0.81
CA GLU A 275 33.52 2.51 -0.39
C GLU A 275 33.04 1.40 -1.34
N GLN A 276 33.79 0.29 -1.44
CA GLN A 276 33.34 -0.89 -2.18
C GLN A 276 32.15 -1.57 -1.48
N ARG A 277 32.15 -1.65 -0.15
CA ARG A 277 31.03 -2.17 0.64
C ARG A 277 29.77 -1.30 0.47
N LYS A 278 29.90 0.03 0.48
CA LYS A 278 28.81 0.99 0.19
C LYS A 278 28.23 0.81 -1.21
N GLU A 279 29.09 0.72 -2.22
CA GLU A 279 28.65 0.51 -3.60
C GLU A 279 27.94 -0.85 -3.76
N TYR A 280 28.40 -1.87 -3.04
CA TYR A 280 27.73 -3.17 -3.00
C TYR A 280 26.29 -3.06 -2.45
N LEU A 281 26.09 -2.39 -1.30
CA LEU A 281 24.76 -2.21 -0.72
C LEU A 281 23.84 -1.33 -1.58
N ARG A 282 24.37 -0.28 -2.22
CA ARG A 282 23.59 0.54 -3.17
C ARG A 282 23.04 -0.26 -4.34
N ASN A 283 23.82 -1.22 -4.84
CA ASN A 283 23.40 -2.09 -5.95
C ASN A 283 22.68 -3.37 -5.50
N ALA A 284 22.56 -3.60 -4.18
CA ALA A 284 21.85 -4.76 -3.66
C ALA A 284 20.35 -4.66 -3.98
N ALA A 285 19.78 -5.80 -4.39
CA ALA A 285 18.37 -5.89 -4.70
C ALA A 285 17.52 -5.95 -3.41
N LEU A 286 16.31 -5.39 -3.43
CA LEU A 286 15.38 -5.47 -2.32
C LEU A 286 14.86 -6.89 -2.08
N SER A 287 14.68 -7.19 -0.80
CA SER A 287 13.99 -8.34 -0.26
C SER A 287 12.59 -7.93 0.16
N PHE A 288 11.59 -8.02 -0.73
CA PHE A 288 10.19 -7.75 -0.37
C PHE A 288 9.70 -8.63 0.78
N ARG A 289 10.19 -9.87 0.85
CA ARG A 289 9.98 -10.76 1.99
C ARG A 289 10.57 -10.20 3.28
N GLY A 290 11.80 -9.70 3.23
CA GLY A 290 12.44 -9.01 4.35
C GLY A 290 11.60 -7.82 4.78
N ILE A 291 11.18 -6.98 3.82
CA ILE A 291 10.37 -5.79 4.08
C ILE A 291 9.07 -6.12 4.78
N PHE A 292 8.34 -7.10 4.28
CA PHE A 292 7.11 -7.54 4.91
C PHE A 292 7.36 -8.17 6.29
N ASN A 293 8.45 -8.93 6.47
CA ASN A 293 8.78 -9.56 7.74
C ASN A 293 9.07 -8.52 8.83
N GLU A 294 9.90 -7.51 8.55
CA GLU A 294 10.19 -6.45 9.52
C GLU A 294 8.91 -5.72 9.91
N PHE A 295 8.07 -5.37 8.91
CA PHE A 295 6.78 -4.75 9.14
C PHE A 295 5.84 -5.62 9.99
N ASN A 296 5.76 -6.92 9.71
CA ASN A 296 4.89 -7.84 10.46
C ASN A 296 5.42 -8.11 11.87
N TYR A 297 6.74 -8.25 12.02
CA TYR A 297 7.40 -8.50 13.29
C TYR A 297 7.23 -7.32 14.25
N PHE A 298 7.37 -6.09 13.74
CA PHE A 298 7.11 -4.88 14.50
C PHE A 298 5.71 -4.84 15.12
N TYR A 299 4.72 -5.39 14.44
CA TYR A 299 3.35 -5.50 14.94
C TYR A 299 3.06 -6.85 15.61
N PHE A 300 4.08 -7.57 16.10
CA PHE A 300 3.95 -8.86 16.79
C PHE A 300 3.14 -9.91 16.02
N GLY A 301 3.18 -9.85 14.69
CA GLY A 301 2.42 -10.74 13.82
C GLY A 301 0.94 -10.38 13.62
N PHE A 302 0.41 -9.35 14.30
CA PHE A 302 -1.01 -8.94 14.21
C PHE A 302 -1.44 -8.49 12.80
N VAL A 303 -0.50 -8.21 11.89
CA VAL A 303 -0.83 -7.97 10.47
C VAL A 303 -1.26 -9.26 9.76
N SER A 304 -0.84 -10.41 10.29
CA SER A 304 -1.05 -11.74 9.72
C SER A 304 -1.90 -12.68 10.56
N LEU A 305 -2.08 -12.40 11.86
CA LEU A 305 -2.84 -13.24 12.79
C LEU A 305 -4.33 -12.90 12.80
N GLY A 306 -5.18 -13.91 12.62
CA GLY A 306 -6.63 -13.75 12.78
C GLY A 306 -7.04 -13.61 14.24
N TRP A 307 -8.26 -13.15 14.51
CA TRP A 307 -8.73 -12.91 15.89
C TRP A 307 -8.68 -14.14 16.82
N VAL A 308 -8.91 -15.34 16.28
CA VAL A 308 -8.83 -16.59 17.06
C VAL A 308 -7.40 -16.88 17.47
N GLU A 309 -6.44 -16.72 16.56
CA GLU A 309 -5.02 -16.94 16.81
C GLU A 309 -4.54 -15.93 17.87
N MET A 310 -4.88 -14.66 17.70
CA MET A 310 -4.56 -13.61 18.67
C MET A 310 -5.13 -13.90 20.07
N LEU A 311 -6.37 -14.40 20.15
CA LEU A 311 -6.98 -14.76 21.43
C LEU A 311 -6.13 -15.80 22.19
N PHE A 312 -5.65 -16.83 21.51
CA PHE A 312 -4.82 -17.86 22.13
C PHE A 312 -3.36 -17.42 22.35
N GLU A 313 -2.85 -16.45 21.59
CA GLU A 313 -1.56 -15.80 21.89
C GLU A 313 -1.62 -14.98 23.19
N PHE A 314 -2.73 -14.27 23.45
CA PHE A 314 -2.87 -13.46 24.67
C PHE A 314 -3.08 -14.30 25.93
N TYR A 315 -3.90 -15.34 25.85
CA TYR A 315 -4.34 -16.09 27.02
C TYR A 315 -3.68 -17.48 27.13
N GLY A 316 -2.87 -17.90 26.16
CA GLY A 316 -2.32 -19.25 26.10
C GLY A 316 -3.39 -20.30 25.76
N PRO A 317 -3.05 -21.59 25.84
CA PRO A 317 -3.96 -22.67 25.48
C PRO A 317 -5.11 -22.78 26.50
N LEU A 318 -6.30 -23.16 26.02
CA LEU A 318 -7.54 -23.18 26.83
C LEU A 318 -7.44 -23.98 28.14
N LYS A 319 -6.56 -24.98 28.19
CA LYS A 319 -6.29 -25.80 29.39
C LYS A 319 -5.70 -24.99 30.55
N ASP A 320 -5.00 -23.89 30.25
CA ASP A 320 -4.31 -23.07 31.23
C ASP A 320 -5.21 -21.93 31.75
N TRP A 321 -6.38 -21.73 31.15
CA TRP A 321 -7.34 -20.71 31.57
C TRP A 321 -8.07 -21.14 32.85
N SER A 322 -8.12 -20.24 33.82
CA SER A 322 -8.99 -20.35 35.00
C SER A 322 -10.47 -20.37 34.61
N GLU A 323 -11.34 -20.82 35.53
CA GLU A 323 -12.79 -20.80 35.30
C GLU A 323 -13.29 -19.37 35.10
N GLU A 324 -12.78 -18.43 35.88
CA GLU A 324 -13.11 -16.99 35.78
C GLU A 324 -12.73 -16.43 34.41
N GLU A 325 -11.56 -16.79 33.87
CA GLU A 325 -11.12 -16.38 32.54
C GLU A 325 -12.00 -16.96 31.44
N LYS A 326 -12.32 -18.27 31.53
CA LYS A 326 -13.24 -18.92 30.59
C LYS A 326 -14.60 -18.23 30.57
N ILE A 327 -15.15 -17.89 31.74
CA ILE A 327 -16.43 -17.18 31.83
C ILE A 327 -16.31 -15.78 31.24
N ARG A 328 -15.26 -15.02 31.60
CA ARG A 328 -15.04 -13.65 31.11
C ARG A 328 -14.93 -13.62 29.59
N ILE A 329 -14.09 -14.48 29.01
CA ILE A 329 -13.86 -14.54 27.57
C ILE A 329 -15.12 -15.05 26.86
N ALA A 330 -15.76 -16.12 27.35
CA ALA A 330 -17.02 -16.60 26.80
C ALA A 330 -18.12 -15.53 26.79
N CYS A 331 -18.20 -14.71 27.86
CA CYS A 331 -19.13 -13.60 27.91
C CYS A 331 -18.81 -12.54 26.85
N SER A 332 -17.53 -12.20 26.66
CA SER A 332 -17.10 -11.23 25.64
C SER A 332 -17.40 -11.73 24.21
N LEU A 333 -17.20 -13.02 23.95
CA LEU A 333 -17.52 -13.66 22.67
C LEU A 333 -19.04 -13.89 22.45
N GLY A 334 -19.88 -13.53 23.43
CA GLY A 334 -21.33 -13.69 23.36
C GLY A 334 -21.83 -15.13 23.53
N TYR A 335 -21.01 -16.03 24.08
CA TYR A 335 -21.39 -17.42 24.36
C TYR A 335 -22.20 -17.56 25.66
N CYS A 336 -22.06 -16.61 26.59
CA CYS A 336 -22.84 -16.57 27.82
C CYS A 336 -23.10 -15.14 28.31
N LYS A 337 -23.92 -15.01 29.37
CA LYS A 337 -24.15 -13.74 30.09
C LYS A 337 -23.04 -13.50 31.11
N LYS A 338 -23.00 -12.30 31.71
CA LYS A 338 -22.01 -11.92 32.75
C LYS A 338 -22.05 -12.84 33.98
N ASN A 339 -23.24 -13.28 34.38
CA ASN A 339 -23.46 -14.20 35.50
C ASN A 339 -24.20 -15.44 34.97
N PRO A 340 -23.49 -16.38 34.33
CA PRO A 340 -24.11 -17.55 33.73
C PRO A 340 -24.52 -18.59 34.79
N SER A 341 -25.61 -19.32 34.54
CA SER A 341 -25.91 -20.54 35.31
C SER A 341 -24.91 -21.65 34.99
N ASP A 342 -24.84 -22.70 35.81
CA ASP A 342 -23.93 -23.82 35.57
C ASP A 342 -24.17 -24.50 34.20
N GLU A 343 -25.43 -24.62 33.78
CA GLU A 343 -25.78 -25.10 32.43
C GLU A 343 -25.33 -24.16 31.31
N GLU A 344 -25.41 -22.84 31.52
CA GLU A 344 -24.92 -21.84 30.55
C GLU A 344 -23.38 -21.87 30.49
N LYS A 345 -22.70 -22.06 31.63
CA LYS A 345 -21.23 -22.23 31.70
C LYS A 345 -20.77 -23.45 30.92
N GLU A 346 -21.40 -24.61 31.14
CA GLU A 346 -21.02 -25.85 30.45
C GLU A 346 -21.15 -25.71 28.93
N LYS A 347 -22.25 -25.10 28.45
CA LYS A 347 -22.44 -24.81 27.02
C LYS A 347 -21.39 -23.85 26.48
N ALA A 348 -21.05 -22.81 27.24
CA ALA A 348 -20.05 -21.83 26.84
C ALA A 348 -18.65 -22.44 26.76
N PHE A 349 -18.26 -23.27 27.73
CA PHE A 349 -16.98 -23.96 27.75
C PHE A 349 -16.86 -24.93 26.58
N LEU A 350 -17.95 -25.62 26.21
CA LEU A 350 -17.97 -26.46 25.02
C LEU A 350 -17.74 -25.66 23.72
N GLN A 351 -18.24 -24.42 23.63
CA GLN A 351 -17.96 -23.55 22.48
C GLN A 351 -16.49 -23.11 22.44
N LEU A 352 -15.91 -22.77 23.60
CA LEU A 352 -14.47 -22.47 23.70
C LEU A 352 -13.61 -23.67 23.31
N GLU A 353 -13.97 -24.88 23.73
CA GLU A 353 -13.27 -26.10 23.31
C GLU A 353 -13.35 -26.34 21.80
N ARG A 354 -14.52 -26.09 21.20
CA ARG A 354 -14.66 -26.18 19.73
C ARG A 354 -13.78 -25.17 19.02
N LEU A 355 -13.68 -23.95 19.56
CA LEU A 355 -12.82 -22.90 19.03
C LEU A 355 -11.33 -23.29 19.14
N SER A 356 -10.90 -23.78 20.29
CA SER A 356 -9.53 -24.27 20.53
C SER A 356 -9.18 -25.45 19.61
N LYS A 357 -10.04 -26.46 19.48
CA LYS A 357 -9.83 -27.59 18.55
C LYS A 357 -9.73 -27.14 17.10
N LYS A 358 -10.52 -26.15 16.69
CA LYS A 358 -10.45 -25.57 15.34
C LYS A 358 -9.10 -24.88 15.11
N GLN A 359 -8.60 -24.15 16.10
CA GLN A 359 -7.28 -23.52 16.03
C GLN A 359 -6.16 -24.56 15.92
N GLU A 360 -6.13 -25.55 16.82
CA GLU A 360 -5.13 -26.63 16.78
C GLU A 360 -5.13 -27.40 15.45
N ASN A 361 -6.30 -27.68 14.88
CA ASN A 361 -6.40 -28.33 13.58
C ASN A 361 -5.87 -27.43 12.44
N THR A 362 -6.03 -26.12 12.56
CA THR A 362 -5.49 -25.16 11.59
C THR A 362 -3.95 -25.15 11.66
N GLU A 363 -3.39 -25.13 12.86
CA GLU A 363 -1.94 -25.20 13.09
C GLU A 363 -1.35 -26.54 12.62
N LYS A 364 -1.97 -27.68 12.95
CA LYS A 364 -1.54 -28.99 12.45
C LYS A 364 -1.52 -29.07 10.93
N GLN A 365 -2.54 -28.52 10.27
CA GLN A 365 -2.57 -28.45 8.80
C GLN A 365 -1.45 -27.56 8.23
N LEU A 366 -1.02 -26.53 8.96
CA LEU A 366 0.14 -25.72 8.58
C LEU A 366 1.44 -26.51 8.78
N ASP A 367 1.62 -27.16 9.92
CA ASP A 367 2.79 -27.99 10.24
C ASP A 367 2.97 -29.16 9.27
N GLU A 368 1.89 -29.86 8.93
CA GLU A 368 1.90 -30.93 7.93
C GLU A 368 2.34 -30.41 6.55
N LYS A 369 1.87 -29.21 6.15
CA LYS A 369 2.35 -28.55 4.92
C LYS A 369 3.84 -28.21 5.00
N TYR A 370 4.37 -27.90 6.19
CA TYR A 370 5.80 -27.66 6.38
C TYR A 370 6.64 -28.94 6.32
N ALA A 371 6.17 -30.02 6.97
CA ALA A 371 6.88 -31.30 7.04
C ALA A 371 7.05 -31.98 5.67
N ILE A 372 6.13 -31.78 4.72
CA ILE A 372 6.18 -32.36 3.36
C ILE A 372 7.25 -31.68 2.46
N GLY A 373 8.10 -30.79 3.00
CA GLY A 373 9.13 -30.11 2.19
C GLY A 373 8.52 -29.10 1.20
N MET A 374 7.23 -28.80 1.34
CA MET A 374 6.57 -27.66 0.70
C MET A 374 6.95 -26.35 1.43
N GLU A 375 8.25 -26.11 1.66
CA GLU A 375 8.80 -24.85 2.21
C GLU A 375 8.27 -23.62 1.45
N ARG A 376 7.84 -23.80 0.19
CA ARG A 376 7.31 -22.74 -0.67
C ARG A 376 5.78 -22.59 -0.65
N ALA A 377 4.99 -23.60 -0.28
CA ALA A 377 3.53 -23.56 -0.44
C ALA A 377 2.75 -23.25 0.85
N GLY A 378 3.15 -23.83 2.00
CA GLY A 378 2.54 -23.50 3.30
C GLY A 378 2.82 -22.06 3.72
N TYR A 379 4.08 -21.65 3.54
CA TYR A 379 4.62 -20.33 3.86
C TYR A 379 4.02 -19.17 3.05
N GLN A 380 3.42 -19.44 1.87
CA GLN A 380 2.86 -18.40 1.00
C GLN A 380 1.43 -17.98 1.36
N SER A 381 0.66 -18.82 2.07
CA SER A 381 -0.75 -18.54 2.35
C SER A 381 -0.97 -17.36 3.33
N GLY A 382 -0.03 -17.16 4.27
CA GLY A 382 0.02 -16.01 5.19
C GLY A 382 0.86 -14.82 4.70
N ARG A 383 1.54 -14.94 3.55
CA ARG A 383 2.51 -13.94 3.02
C ARG A 383 2.10 -13.28 1.73
N SER A 384 0.79 -13.13 1.51
CA SER A 384 0.30 -12.25 0.46
C SER A 384 0.97 -10.87 0.55
N GLY A 385 1.28 -10.38 1.75
CA GLY A 385 1.95 -9.10 2.00
C GLY A 385 3.22 -8.85 1.19
N GLU A 386 4.09 -9.84 0.97
CA GLU A 386 5.29 -9.69 0.12
C GLU A 386 4.92 -9.23 -1.30
N THR A 387 3.91 -9.87 -1.89
CA THR A 387 3.43 -9.53 -3.23
C THR A 387 2.84 -8.12 -3.24
N TYR A 388 2.08 -7.75 -2.22
CA TYR A 388 1.51 -6.41 -2.11
C TYR A 388 2.60 -5.34 -2.00
N PHE A 389 3.62 -5.54 -1.15
CA PHE A 389 4.72 -4.60 -0.98
C PHE A 389 5.54 -4.43 -2.25
N ARG A 390 5.82 -5.53 -2.98
CA ARG A 390 6.41 -5.46 -4.31
C ARG A 390 5.52 -4.65 -5.27
N ASP A 391 4.23 -4.92 -5.27
CA ASP A 391 3.28 -4.27 -6.18
C ASP A 391 3.12 -2.78 -5.86
N PHE A 392 3.21 -2.39 -4.58
CA PHE A 392 3.27 -0.99 -4.14
C PHE A 392 4.53 -0.29 -4.68
N ILE A 393 5.70 -0.88 -4.44
CA ILE A 393 6.99 -0.31 -4.86
C ILE A 393 7.08 -0.22 -6.38
N THR A 394 6.48 -1.15 -7.12
CA THR A 394 6.46 -1.15 -8.60
C THR A 394 5.33 -0.33 -9.21
N GLY A 395 4.37 0.14 -8.41
CA GLY A 395 3.19 0.87 -8.87
C GLY A 395 2.10 -0.01 -9.49
N ARG A 396 2.24 -1.34 -9.44
CA ARG A 396 1.21 -2.29 -9.92
C ARG A 396 -0.05 -2.27 -9.06
N ARG A 397 0.06 -1.81 -7.81
CA ARG A 397 -1.05 -1.69 -6.86
C ARG A 397 -0.93 -0.38 -6.11
N ASP A 398 -2.08 0.25 -5.88
CA ASP A 398 -2.16 1.49 -5.14
C ASP A 398 -2.17 1.20 -3.64
N ILE A 399 -1.38 1.96 -2.88
CA ILE A 399 -1.31 1.83 -1.43
C ILE A 399 -2.58 2.44 -0.85
N ASN A 400 -3.33 1.71 -0.02
CA ASN A 400 -4.46 2.31 0.67
C ASN A 400 -4.00 3.16 1.86
N ARG A 401 -4.87 4.06 2.33
CA ARG A 401 -4.60 4.99 3.41
C ARG A 401 -4.05 4.31 4.67
N ASP A 402 -4.72 3.26 5.13
CA ASP A 402 -4.38 2.62 6.40
C ASP A 402 -3.07 1.84 6.32
N THR A 403 -2.74 1.28 5.14
CA THR A 403 -1.43 0.68 4.84
C THR A 403 -0.33 1.70 4.89
N LEU A 404 -0.55 2.85 4.27
CA LEU A 404 0.44 3.92 4.30
C LEU A 404 0.65 4.39 5.75
N LEU A 405 -0.41 4.60 6.52
CA LEU A 405 -0.31 5.04 7.92
C LEU A 405 0.41 4.04 8.81
N ALA A 406 0.03 2.76 8.76
CA ALA A 406 0.71 1.71 9.53
C ALA A 406 2.19 1.62 9.14
N PHE A 407 2.51 1.67 7.84
CA PHE A 407 3.89 1.64 7.37
C PHE A 407 4.72 2.84 7.85
N LEU A 408 4.15 4.05 7.79
CA LEU A 408 4.81 5.26 8.26
C LEU A 408 5.08 5.20 9.78
N VAL A 409 4.12 4.72 10.56
CA VAL A 409 4.28 4.54 12.01
C VAL A 409 5.38 3.53 12.34
N PHE A 410 5.42 2.40 11.61
CA PHE A 410 6.51 1.43 11.70
C PHE A 410 7.87 2.09 11.47
N VAL A 411 8.05 2.83 10.37
CA VAL A 411 9.33 3.49 10.08
C VAL A 411 9.69 4.51 11.17
N GLN A 412 8.74 5.32 11.66
CA GLN A 412 9.08 6.27 12.74
C GLN A 412 9.52 5.58 14.04
N ALA A 413 8.93 4.43 14.36
CA ALA A 413 9.33 3.71 15.56
C ALA A 413 10.72 3.07 15.42
N GLU A 414 11.04 2.59 14.22
CA GLU A 414 12.25 1.80 13.94
C GLU A 414 13.38 2.58 13.26
N THR A 415 13.18 3.88 13.02
CA THR A 415 14.14 4.74 12.32
C THR A 415 14.32 6.09 12.99
N LYS A 416 15.57 6.52 13.17
CA LYS A 416 15.91 7.89 13.58
C LYS A 416 15.74 8.83 12.39
N LEU A 417 14.59 9.49 12.36
CA LEU A 417 14.26 10.46 11.33
C LEU A 417 14.77 11.87 11.69
N ASP A 418 15.25 12.58 10.66
CA ASP A 418 15.51 14.03 10.73
C ASP A 418 14.27 14.80 11.21
N LEU A 419 14.48 15.94 11.87
CA LEU A 419 13.40 16.80 12.39
C LEU A 419 12.34 17.15 11.33
N LYS A 420 12.75 17.35 10.07
CA LYS A 420 11.86 17.68 8.95
C LYS A 420 10.99 16.51 8.47
N ASP A 421 11.43 15.28 8.72
CA ASP A 421 10.78 14.05 8.25
C ASP A 421 10.10 13.26 9.38
N LYS A 422 10.33 13.67 10.63
CA LYS A 422 9.60 13.17 11.80
C LYS A 422 8.09 13.33 11.62
N LEU A 423 7.35 12.25 11.85
CA LEU A 423 5.90 12.17 11.76
C LEU A 423 5.26 12.75 13.02
N THR A 424 4.91 14.02 12.94
CA THR A 424 3.90 14.62 13.81
C THR A 424 2.50 14.42 13.21
N ILE A 425 1.44 14.67 13.98
CA ILE A 425 0.06 14.68 13.46
C ILE A 425 -0.06 15.62 12.26
N ALA A 426 0.53 16.82 12.35
CA ALA A 426 0.55 17.79 11.26
C ALA A 426 1.27 17.25 10.01
N ARG A 427 2.41 16.57 10.19
CA ARG A 427 3.15 15.97 9.08
C ARG A 427 2.36 14.85 8.43
N ILE A 428 1.74 13.95 9.21
CA ILE A 428 0.87 12.90 8.66
C ILE A 428 -0.29 13.51 7.88
N ASN A 429 -1.00 14.49 8.43
CA ASN A 429 -2.11 15.12 7.73
C ASN A 429 -1.67 15.78 6.41
N ARG A 430 -0.45 16.35 6.35
CA ARG A 430 0.14 16.85 5.10
C ARG A 430 0.47 15.73 4.12
N ILE A 431 0.99 14.60 4.60
CA ILE A 431 1.25 13.42 3.75
C ILE A 431 -0.06 12.87 3.19
N LEU A 432 -1.07 12.67 4.03
CA LEU A 432 -2.40 12.19 3.64
C LEU A 432 -3.03 13.11 2.61
N TYR A 433 -2.99 14.43 2.86
CA TYR A 433 -3.45 15.44 1.91
C TYR A 433 -2.73 15.32 0.56
N ASN A 434 -1.40 15.22 0.56
CA ASN A 434 -0.60 15.02 -0.65
C ASN A 434 -0.84 13.68 -1.35
N CYS A 435 -1.48 12.72 -0.69
CA CYS A 435 -1.85 11.44 -1.29
C CYS A 435 -3.33 11.40 -1.71
N GLY A 436 -4.10 12.46 -1.47
CA GLY A 436 -5.55 12.47 -1.68
C GLY A 436 -6.33 11.62 -0.67
N PHE A 437 -5.78 11.40 0.52
CA PHE A 437 -6.44 10.69 1.61
C PHE A 437 -7.06 11.67 2.62
N ALA A 438 -8.17 11.24 3.23
CA ALA A 438 -8.76 11.95 4.35
C ALA A 438 -7.73 12.08 5.50
N GLN A 439 -7.71 13.24 6.16
CA GLN A 439 -6.84 13.48 7.32
C GLN A 439 -7.22 12.60 8.52
N LEU A 440 -6.39 12.58 9.56
CA LEU A 440 -6.66 11.83 10.79
C LEU A 440 -7.86 12.40 11.56
N ARG A 441 -8.77 11.54 12.01
CA ARG A 441 -9.99 11.92 12.73
C ARG A 441 -10.13 11.19 14.06
N PRO A 442 -10.45 11.87 15.17
CA PRO A 442 -10.49 11.26 16.50
C PRO A 442 -11.61 10.22 16.69
N ASP A 443 -12.67 10.31 15.91
CA ASP A 443 -13.87 9.47 15.96
C ASP A 443 -13.73 8.15 15.20
N ARG A 444 -12.67 7.97 14.42
CA ARG A 444 -12.34 6.71 13.75
C ARG A 444 -11.34 5.92 14.59
N GLU A 445 -11.72 4.72 15.04
CA GLU A 445 -10.89 3.87 15.93
C GLU A 445 -9.43 3.72 15.45
N PHE A 446 -9.23 3.47 14.14
CA PHE A 446 -7.88 3.34 13.57
C PHE A 446 -7.08 4.65 13.65
N ASP A 447 -7.71 5.79 13.42
CA ASP A 447 -7.03 7.08 13.45
C ASP A 447 -6.73 7.52 14.89
N GLU A 448 -7.61 7.20 15.84
CA GLU A 448 -7.35 7.37 17.26
C GLU A 448 -6.15 6.53 17.71
N PHE A 449 -6.07 5.28 17.25
CA PHE A 449 -4.89 4.43 17.46
C PHE A 449 -3.61 5.08 16.92
N ILE A 450 -3.61 5.55 15.66
CA ILE A 450 -2.44 6.23 15.07
C ILE A 450 -2.07 7.47 15.89
N ARG A 451 -3.05 8.27 16.32
CA ARG A 451 -2.80 9.46 17.15
C ARG A 451 -2.17 9.10 18.49
N LYS A 452 -2.74 8.14 19.22
CA LYS A 452 -2.21 7.66 20.51
C LYS A 452 -0.80 7.11 20.35
N TYR A 453 -0.53 6.38 19.27
CA TYR A 453 0.81 5.85 18.99
C TYR A 453 1.85 6.96 18.74
N LEU A 454 1.47 8.04 18.06
CA LEU A 454 2.38 9.17 17.79
C LEU A 454 2.66 10.04 19.01
N THR A 455 1.70 10.15 19.94
CA THR A 455 1.80 11.03 21.10
C THR A 455 2.11 10.31 22.41
N GLY A 456 1.93 8.98 22.46
CA GLY A 456 2.07 8.18 23.67
C GLY A 456 3.50 7.67 23.89
N GLU A 457 3.85 7.48 25.16
CA GLU A 457 5.14 6.92 25.58
C GLU A 457 5.12 5.38 25.56
N ALA A 458 3.99 4.75 25.91
CA ALA A 458 3.80 3.30 25.94
C ALA A 458 3.16 2.76 24.65
N LYS A 459 3.90 2.83 23.54
CA LYS A 459 3.43 2.45 22.19
C LYS A 459 3.02 0.98 22.06
N GLU A 460 3.76 0.09 22.70
CA GLU A 460 3.48 -1.34 22.69
C GLU A 460 2.16 -1.64 23.42
N GLU A 461 1.95 -1.07 24.60
CA GLU A 461 0.70 -1.22 25.36
C GLU A 461 -0.52 -0.80 24.54
N VAL A 462 -0.44 0.36 23.85
CA VAL A 462 -1.51 0.84 22.97
C VAL A 462 -1.83 -0.17 21.85
N LEU A 463 -0.82 -0.85 21.31
CA LEU A 463 -1.00 -1.88 20.28
C LEU A 463 -1.64 -3.14 20.85
N TYR A 464 -1.11 -3.66 21.96
CA TYR A 464 -1.60 -4.87 22.63
C TYR A 464 -3.05 -4.71 23.09
N GLU A 465 -3.37 -3.61 23.78
CA GLU A 465 -4.74 -3.34 24.24
C GLU A 465 -5.74 -3.26 23.09
N ALA A 466 -5.35 -2.67 21.97
CA ALA A 466 -6.24 -2.53 20.82
C ALA A 466 -6.46 -3.87 20.11
N ALA A 467 -5.42 -4.69 19.99
CA ALA A 467 -5.50 -6.03 19.41
C ALA A 467 -6.31 -6.99 20.29
N GLU A 468 -6.07 -6.98 21.61
CA GLU A 468 -6.84 -7.78 22.58
C GLU A 468 -8.33 -7.39 22.56
N ARG A 469 -8.62 -6.08 22.55
CA ARG A 469 -10.01 -5.58 22.48
C ARG A 469 -10.73 -6.07 21.22
N ALA A 470 -10.05 -6.10 20.08
CA ALA A 470 -10.62 -6.63 18.83
C ALA A 470 -10.89 -8.13 18.93
N ALA A 471 -9.93 -8.90 19.43
CA ALA A 471 -10.07 -10.35 19.64
C ALA A 471 -11.26 -10.69 20.56
N LEU A 472 -11.43 -9.95 21.66
CA LEU A 472 -12.55 -10.10 22.58
C LEU A 472 -13.92 -9.73 21.98
N LYS A 473 -13.96 -8.94 20.90
CA LYS A 473 -15.17 -8.64 20.12
C LYS A 473 -15.45 -9.68 19.02
N SER A 474 -14.62 -10.73 18.89
CA SER A 474 -14.64 -11.65 17.74
C SER A 474 -14.38 -10.97 16.39
N GLU A 475 -13.58 -9.90 16.40
CA GLU A 475 -13.25 -9.09 15.22
C GLU A 475 -11.75 -9.20 14.93
N ASP A 476 -11.40 -9.32 13.64
CA ASP A 476 -10.00 -9.21 13.24
C ASP A 476 -9.50 -7.80 13.57
N PHE A 477 -8.29 -7.73 14.12
CA PHE A 477 -7.65 -6.45 14.41
C PHE A 477 -7.50 -5.64 13.11
N TYR A 478 -7.64 -4.32 13.17
CA TYR A 478 -7.65 -3.50 11.95
C TYR A 478 -6.33 -3.56 11.15
N LEU A 479 -5.22 -4.04 11.73
CA LEU A 479 -3.99 -4.31 10.98
C LEU A 479 -4.02 -5.64 10.21
N TYR A 480 -4.88 -6.58 10.60
CA TYR A 480 -4.96 -7.90 9.97
C TYR A 480 -5.28 -7.75 8.49
N LYS A 481 -4.31 -8.15 7.66
CA LYS A 481 -4.39 -8.09 6.20
C LYS A 481 -4.82 -6.72 5.67
N LEU A 482 -4.48 -5.63 6.38
CA LEU A 482 -4.83 -4.25 6.00
C LEU A 482 -4.35 -3.92 4.57
N TYR A 483 -3.20 -4.49 4.17
CA TYR A 483 -2.64 -4.36 2.83
C TYR A 483 -3.49 -5.02 1.74
N GLN A 484 -4.32 -6.02 2.06
CA GLN A 484 -5.19 -6.69 1.08
C GLN A 484 -6.32 -5.80 0.57
N GLN A 485 -6.70 -4.78 1.34
CA GLN A 485 -7.72 -3.82 0.93
C GLN A 485 -7.22 -2.89 -0.20
N ALA A 486 -5.90 -2.85 -0.43
CA ALA A 486 -5.30 -2.11 -1.52
C ALA A 486 -5.73 -2.68 -2.86
N LYS A 487 -6.18 -1.83 -3.78
CA LYS A 487 -6.65 -2.24 -5.11
C LYS A 487 -5.64 -1.84 -6.17
N SER A 488 -5.62 -2.61 -7.26
CA SER A 488 -4.88 -2.20 -8.45
C SER A 488 -5.81 -1.39 -9.32
N CYS A 489 -5.77 -0.06 -9.20
CA CYS A 489 -6.49 0.78 -10.16
C CYS A 489 -5.81 0.72 -11.53
N GLN A 490 -4.55 0.27 -11.61
CA GLN A 490 -3.90 -0.05 -12.88
C GLN A 490 -4.59 -1.23 -13.58
N LYS A 491 -4.96 -2.31 -12.88
CA LYS A 491 -5.82 -3.37 -13.45
C LYS A 491 -7.25 -2.93 -13.74
N GLU A 492 -7.80 -1.93 -13.05
CA GLU A 492 -9.09 -1.35 -13.46
C GLU A 492 -8.96 -0.51 -14.73
N LEU A 493 -7.79 0.11 -14.94
CA LEU A 493 -7.44 0.77 -16.19
C LEU A 493 -7.17 -0.25 -17.31
N GLU A 494 -6.38 -1.30 -17.04
CA GLU A 494 -5.92 -2.38 -17.94
C GLU A 494 -6.97 -3.48 -18.21
N GLY A 495 -7.82 -3.82 -17.24
CA GLY A 495 -8.86 -4.84 -17.34
C GLY A 495 -10.21 -4.32 -17.85
N LYS A 496 -10.35 -2.99 -17.92
CA LYS A 496 -11.29 -2.36 -18.87
C LYS A 496 -10.66 -2.22 -20.26
N LEU A 497 -9.36 -2.55 -20.42
CA LEU A 497 -8.49 -2.40 -21.60
C LEU A 497 -8.31 -3.72 -22.38
N ILE A 498 -9.14 -4.73 -22.11
CA ILE A 498 -9.24 -5.99 -22.86
C ILE A 498 -10.67 -6.16 -23.35
#